data_AF-A0A6N9SN11-F1
#
_entry.id   AF-A0A6N9SN11-F1
#
_cell.length_a   1.000
_cell.length_b   1.000
_cell.length_c   1.000
_cell.angle_alpha   90.00
_cell.angle_beta   90.00
_cell.angle_gamma   90.00
#
_symmetry.space_group_name_H-M   'P 1'
#
loop_
_entity.id
_entity.type
_entity.pdbx_description
1 polymer ?
#
loop_
_entity_poly.entity_id
_entity_poly.type
_entity_poly.pdbx_seq_one_letter_code
_entity_poly.pdbx_strand_id
1 'polypeptide(L)'
;MATATERIPVLVTAVEKTEIAKMAKDAGISMGEFLRRAASSYRPSEENSMLVGLLDQMNKTTARADAAIEDALAFVEASNQRIAAMEQKVAIERKAA
;
A
#
# COMPACT_ATOMS: atom_id res chain seq x y z
N MET A 1 -27.78 -20.00 -35.82
CA MET A 1 -26.41 -19.51 -35.55
C MET A 1 -26.46 -18.73 -34.25
N ALA A 2 -25.68 -19.11 -33.24
CA ALA A 2 -25.70 -18.46 -31.94
C ALA A 2 -25.03 -17.08 -32.04
N THR A 3 -25.82 -16.01 -31.97
CA THR A 3 -25.27 -14.67 -31.73
C THR A 3 -24.84 -14.60 -30.27
N ALA A 4 -23.53 -14.73 -30.02
CA ALA A 4 -22.93 -14.71 -28.68
C ALA A 4 -22.93 -13.31 -28.01
N THR A 5 -23.64 -12.34 -28.58
CA THR A 5 -23.65 -10.94 -28.13
C THR A 5 -25.04 -10.32 -28.19
N GLU A 6 -25.36 -9.54 -27.17
CA GLU A 6 -26.57 -8.73 -27.07
C GLU A 6 -26.22 -7.24 -27.03
N ARG A 7 -27.19 -6.38 -27.35
CA ARG A 7 -27.02 -4.92 -27.39
C ARG A 7 -27.53 -4.27 -26.10
N ILE A 8 -26.70 -3.42 -25.51
CA ILE A 8 -27.09 -2.55 -24.38
C ILE A 8 -27.07 -1.10 -24.88
N PRO A 9 -28.22 -0.50 -25.24
CA PRO A 9 -28.26 0.91 -25.62
C PRO A 9 -28.14 1.79 -24.36
N VAL A 10 -27.12 2.64 -24.33
CA VAL A 10 -26.91 3.62 -23.25
C VAL A 10 -26.98 5.02 -23.86
N LEU A 11 -27.87 5.85 -23.31
CA LEU A 11 -27.96 7.26 -23.67
C LEU A 11 -26.90 8.04 -22.91
N VAL A 12 -26.12 8.82 -23.64
CA VAL A 12 -25.10 9.72 -23.09
C VAL A 12 -25.22 11.07 -23.78
N THR A 13 -24.80 12.11 -23.09
CA THR A 13 -24.61 13.44 -23.66
C THR A 13 -23.48 13.44 -24.68
N ALA A 14 -23.43 14.48 -25.52
CA ALA A 14 -22.34 14.67 -26.47
C ALA A 14 -20.98 14.79 -25.75
N VAL A 15 -20.96 15.45 -24.59
CA VAL A 15 -19.75 15.65 -23.77
C VAL A 15 -19.25 14.31 -23.24
N GLU A 16 -20.10 13.54 -22.57
CA GLU A 16 -19.74 12.21 -22.05
C GLU A 16 -19.24 11.28 -23.17
N LYS A 17 -19.88 11.32 -24.34
CA LYS A 17 -19.43 10.54 -25.50
C LYS A 17 -18.01 10.90 -25.92
N THR A 18 -17.67 12.18 -25.94
CA THR A 18 -16.31 12.64 -26.29
C THR A 18 -15.28 12.23 -25.23
N GLU A 19 -15.64 12.29 -23.96
CA GLU A 19 -14.77 11.88 -22.85
C GLU A 19 -14.50 10.38 -22.89
N ILE A 20 -15.54 9.56 -23.08
CA ILE A 20 -15.41 8.10 -23.22
C ILE A 20 -14.54 7.75 -24.43
N ALA A 21 -14.74 8.44 -25.57
CA ALA A 21 -13.92 8.23 -26.76
C ALA A 21 -12.44 8.57 -26.52
N LYS A 22 -12.16 9.65 -25.77
CA LYS A 22 -10.81 10.04 -25.37
C LYS A 22 -10.18 8.98 -24.47
N MET A 23 -10.88 8.53 -23.41
CA MET A 23 -10.37 7.49 -22.50
C MET A 23 -10.06 6.18 -23.23
N ALA A 24 -10.93 5.75 -24.15
CA ALA A 24 -10.68 4.55 -24.95
C ALA A 24 -9.45 4.71 -25.86
N LYS A 25 -9.28 5.89 -26.48
CA LYS A 25 -8.11 6.22 -27.31
C LYS A 25 -6.82 6.23 -26.49
N ASP A 26 -6.83 6.87 -25.33
CA ASP A 26 -5.67 6.96 -24.43
C ASP A 26 -5.27 5.55 -23.92
N ALA A 27 -6.24 4.65 -23.74
CA ALA A 27 -6.02 3.24 -23.41
C ALA A 27 -5.69 2.34 -24.63
N GLY A 28 -5.66 2.87 -25.85
CA GLY A 28 -5.33 2.11 -27.07
C GLY A 28 -6.34 1.03 -27.46
N ILE A 29 -7.60 1.14 -27.02
CA ILE A 29 -8.65 0.14 -27.26
C ILE A 29 -9.92 0.75 -27.87
N SER A 30 -10.81 -0.09 -28.39
CA SER A 30 -12.09 0.39 -28.92
C SER A 30 -13.01 0.89 -27.81
N MET A 31 -13.90 1.83 -28.13
CA MET A 31 -14.89 2.36 -27.19
C MET A 31 -15.79 1.28 -26.59
N GLY A 32 -16.19 0.29 -27.40
CA GLY A 32 -17.00 -0.84 -26.94
C GLY A 32 -16.26 -1.77 -25.99
N GLU A 33 -14.96 -2.00 -26.23
CA GLU A 33 -14.11 -2.79 -25.34
C GLU A 33 -13.81 -2.05 -24.04
N PHE A 34 -13.56 -0.75 -24.12
CA PHE A 34 -13.41 0.10 -22.95
C PHE A 34 -14.64 0.03 -22.04
N LEU A 35 -15.84 0.20 -22.60
CA LEU A 35 -17.10 0.11 -21.84
C LEU A 35 -17.36 -1.30 -21.30
N ARG A 36 -17.02 -2.36 -22.06
CA ARG A 36 -17.11 -3.74 -21.60
C ARG A 36 -16.24 -3.98 -20.36
N ARG A 37 -14.99 -3.52 -20.40
CA ARG A 37 -14.06 -3.63 -19.26
C ARG A 37 -14.53 -2.81 -18.08
N ALA A 38 -14.91 -1.56 -18.30
CA ALA A 38 -15.41 -0.67 -17.26
C ALA A 38 -16.63 -1.29 -16.55
N ALA A 39 -17.60 -1.82 -17.31
CA ALA A 39 -18.75 -2.52 -16.75
C ALA A 39 -18.36 -3.80 -15.98
N SER A 40 -17.41 -4.59 -16.50
CA SER A 40 -16.97 -5.81 -15.81
C SER A 40 -16.23 -5.53 -14.50
N SER A 41 -15.48 -4.44 -14.44
CA SER A 41 -14.64 -4.05 -13.30
C SER A 41 -15.37 -3.22 -12.25
N TYR A 42 -16.54 -2.66 -12.57
CA TYR A 42 -17.29 -1.81 -11.64
C TYR A 42 -17.70 -2.59 -10.38
N ARG A 43 -17.04 -2.33 -9.25
CA ARG A 43 -17.29 -2.96 -7.94
C ARG A 43 -17.32 -1.91 -6.82
N PRO A 44 -18.39 -1.10 -6.72
CA PRO A 44 -18.45 0.06 -5.82
C PRO A 44 -18.31 -0.27 -4.32
N SER A 45 -18.60 -1.49 -3.87
CA SER A 45 -18.49 -1.91 -2.47
C SER A 45 -17.18 -2.64 -2.13
N GLU A 46 -16.65 -3.46 -3.04
CA GLU A 46 -15.48 -4.31 -2.77
C GLU A 46 -14.18 -3.50 -2.74
N GLU A 47 -14.02 -2.53 -3.64
CA GLU A 47 -12.81 -1.69 -3.71
C GLU A 47 -12.58 -0.89 -2.42
N ASN A 48 -13.65 -0.34 -1.83
CA ASN A 48 -13.56 0.38 -0.56
C ASN A 48 -13.15 -0.54 0.59
N SER A 49 -13.69 -1.75 0.67
CA SER A 49 -13.37 -2.69 1.75
C SER A 49 -11.92 -3.21 1.69
N MET A 50 -11.42 -3.47 0.48
CA MET A 50 -10.05 -3.96 0.28
C MET A 50 -9.01 -2.88 0.60
N LEU A 51 -9.26 -1.64 0.16
CA LEU A 51 -8.40 -0.49 0.48
C LEU A 51 -8.33 -0.25 1.99
N VAL A 52 -9.47 -0.31 2.69
CA VAL A 52 -9.51 -0.18 4.16
C VAL A 52 -8.71 -1.30 4.83
N GLY A 53 -8.84 -2.55 4.38
CA GLY A 53 -8.08 -3.68 4.91
C GLY A 53 -6.57 -3.53 4.72
N LEU A 54 -6.13 -3.02 3.57
CA LEU A 54 -4.71 -2.78 3.29
C LEU A 54 -4.13 -1.66 4.17
N LEU A 55 -4.89 -0.58 4.37
CA LEU A 55 -4.51 0.52 5.26
C LEU A 55 -4.39 0.06 6.73
N ASP A 56 -5.35 -0.75 7.20
CA ASP A 56 -5.30 -1.32 8.55
C ASP A 56 -4.07 -2.21 8.74
N GLN A 57 -3.75 -3.05 7.76
CA GLN A 57 -2.57 -3.89 7.80
C GLN A 57 -1.27 -3.06 7.78
N MET A 58 -1.21 -2.01 6.95
CA MET A 58 -0.08 -1.10 6.89
C MET A 58 0.17 -0.46 8.26
N ASN A 59 -0.88 0.11 8.88
CA ASN A 59 -0.79 0.72 10.21
C ASN A 59 -0.28 -0.28 11.27
N LYS A 60 -0.81 -1.52 11.28
CA LYS A 60 -0.35 -2.58 12.18
C LYS A 60 1.12 -2.93 11.97
N THR A 61 1.57 -3.01 10.72
CA THR A 61 2.96 -3.33 10.43
C THR A 61 3.90 -2.21 10.81
N THR A 62 3.53 -0.95 10.57
CA THR A 62 4.32 0.22 10.97
C THR A 62 4.43 0.31 12.49
N ALA A 63 3.33 0.15 13.22
CA ALA A 63 3.35 0.16 14.69
C ALA A 63 4.26 -0.94 15.26
N ARG A 64 4.27 -2.13 14.66
CA ARG A 64 5.18 -3.21 15.06
C ARG A 64 6.64 -2.91 14.75
N ALA A 65 6.90 -2.28 13.60
CA ALA A 65 8.25 -1.89 13.21
C ALA A 65 8.80 -0.82 14.17
N ASP A 66 7.99 0.17 14.52
CA ASP A 66 8.36 1.22 15.48
C ASP A 66 8.69 0.61 16.85
N ALA A 67 7.83 -0.26 17.37
CA ALA A 67 8.08 -0.95 18.64
C ALA A 67 9.37 -1.78 18.61
N ALA A 68 9.65 -2.49 17.51
CA ALA A 68 10.88 -3.26 17.36
C ALA A 68 12.14 -2.37 17.30
N ILE A 69 12.04 -1.18 16.71
CA ILE A 69 13.12 -0.19 16.67
C ILE A 69 13.36 0.36 18.08
N GLU A 70 12.32 0.71 18.81
CA GLU A 70 12.43 1.19 20.20
C GLU A 70 13.09 0.14 21.10
N ASP A 71 12.66 -1.12 21.01
CA ASP A 71 13.26 -2.23 21.76
C ASP A 71 14.75 -2.42 21.43
N ALA A 72 15.11 -2.33 20.14
CA ALA A 72 16.51 -2.44 19.72
C ALA A 72 17.36 -1.28 20.25
N LEU A 73 16.83 -0.06 20.23
CA LEU A 73 17.52 1.12 20.77
C LEU A 73 17.72 0.99 22.29
N ALA A 74 16.69 0.57 23.03
CA ALA A 74 16.76 0.35 24.46
C ALA A 74 17.81 -0.73 24.82
N PHE A 75 17.86 -1.81 24.04
CA PHE A 75 18.86 -2.86 24.22
C PHE A 75 20.30 -2.36 23.99
N VAL A 76 20.52 -1.58 22.92
CA VAL A 76 21.83 -1.00 22.61
C VAL A 76 22.27 -0.03 23.71
N GLU A 77 21.36 0.82 24.20
CA GLU A 77 21.64 1.74 25.29
C GLU A 77 22.05 0.99 26.57
N ALA A 78 21.28 0.00 26.99
CA ALA A 78 21.61 -0.84 28.14
C ALA A 78 22.95 -1.56 27.96
N SER A 79 23.27 -2.00 26.74
CA SER A 79 24.55 -2.62 26.44
C SER A 79 25.72 -1.64 26.55
N ASN A 80 25.57 -0.43 26.02
CA ASN A 80 26.58 0.62 26.12
C ASN A 80 26.85 1.01 27.59
N GLN A 81 25.81 1.09 28.43
CA GLN A 81 25.98 1.32 29.87
C GLN A 81 26.79 0.21 30.55
N ARG A 82 26.53 -1.07 30.22
CA ARG A 82 27.31 -2.20 30.74
C ARG A 82 28.78 -2.14 30.31
N ILE A 83 29.04 -1.82 29.04
CA ILE A 83 30.41 -1.69 28.51
C ILE A 83 31.15 -0.58 29.24
N ALA A 84 30.54 0.60 29.38
CA ALA A 84 31.15 1.73 30.09
C ALA A 84 31.50 1.38 31.55
N ALA A 85 30.62 0.67 32.26
CA ALA A 85 30.89 0.22 33.63
C ALA A 85 32.08 -0.77 33.70
N MET A 86 32.17 -1.70 32.75
CA MET A 86 33.31 -2.63 32.66
C MET A 86 34.62 -1.90 32.35
N GLU A 87 34.59 -0.95 31.41
CA GLU A 87 35.77 -0.14 31.05
C GLU A 87 36.26 0.72 32.22
N GLN A 88 35.35 1.33 32.97
CA GLN A 88 35.70 2.09 34.18
C GLN A 88 36.34 1.19 35.24
N LYS A 89 35.79 0.00 35.46
CA LYS A 89 36.36 -0.97 36.42
C LYS A 89 37.79 -1.36 36.03
N VAL A 90 38.01 -1.70 34.77
CA VAL A 90 39.35 -2.05 34.24
C VAL A 90 40.32 -0.86 34.35
N ALA A 91 39.85 0.36 34.11
CA ALA A 91 40.69 1.56 34.23
C ALA A 91 41.11 1.84 35.69
N ILE A 92 40.23 1.56 36.65
CA ILE A 92 40.54 1.68 38.10
C ILE A 92 41.56 0.62 38.50
N GLU A 93 41.36 -0.64 38.10
CA GLU A 93 42.28 -1.75 38.40
C GLU A 93 43.69 -1.51 37.83
N ARG A 94 43.79 -0.95 36.61
CA ARG A 94 45.08 -0.58 35.99
C ARG A 94 45.81 0.59 36.66
N LYS A 95 45.11 1.49 37.36
CA LYS A 95 45.73 2.59 38.12
C LYS A 95 46.20 2.17 39.51
N ALA A 96 45.70 1.04 40.02
CA ALA A 96 46.04 0.51 41.33
C ALA A 96 47.20 -0.51 41.30
N ALA A 97 47.58 -0.97 40.10
CA ALA A 97 48.74 -1.83 39.84
C ALA A 97 49.97 -1.00 39.42
#